data_AF-A0A9J7HRW1-F1
#
_entry.id   AF-A0A9J7HRW1-F1
#
_cell.length_a   1.000
_cell.length_b   1.000
_cell.length_c   1.000
_cell.angle_alpha   90.00
_cell.angle_beta   90.00
_cell.angle_gamma   90.00
#
_symmetry.space_group_name_H-M   'P 1'
#
loop_
_entity.id
_entity.type
_entity.pdbx_description
1 polymer ?
#
loop_
_entity_poly.entity_id
_entity_poly.type
_entity_poly.pdbx_seq_one_letter_code
_entity_poly.pdbx_strand_id
1 'polypeptide(L)'
;MAARGRQTIILSSLPLQVLYYLNGWYFGFFWIAEALMFVYKGQVLPFPSTNLASEIVLLFLLGIIEVIRLFFGSKGNLTERIISMVVSILLCLPVLFTVLFFLLWQTYVLRAEVILCAILLVFLGLELVLGVAAMVSFARAETFR
;
A
#
# COMPACT_ATOMS: atom_id res chain seq x y z
N MET A 1 12.32 18.89 45.19
CA MET A 1 11.15 19.03 44.29
C MET A 1 11.40 18.18 43.06
N ALA A 2 10.75 17.02 42.92
CA ALA A 2 10.90 16.17 41.76
C ALA A 2 10.20 16.82 40.56
N ALA A 3 10.93 17.05 39.47
CA ALA A 3 10.37 17.54 38.22
C ALA A 3 9.32 16.52 37.74
N ARG A 4 8.05 16.94 37.71
CA ARG A 4 6.94 16.15 37.17
C ARG A 4 7.25 15.87 35.70
N GLY A 5 7.62 14.63 35.39
CA GLY A 5 7.95 14.20 34.03
C GLY A 5 6.82 14.60 33.08
N ARG A 6 7.16 15.40 32.06
CA ARG A 6 6.21 15.82 31.02
C ARG A 6 5.77 14.56 30.30
N GLN A 7 4.55 14.09 30.52
CA GLN A 7 4.01 12.97 29.75
C GLN A 7 3.84 13.43 28.31
N THR A 8 4.76 13.03 27.45
CA THR A 8 4.63 13.19 26.01
C THR A 8 3.61 12.16 25.53
N ILE A 9 2.40 12.62 25.25
CA ILE A 9 1.36 11.80 24.61
C ILE A 9 1.89 11.44 23.22
N ILE A 10 2.18 10.17 23.00
CA ILE A 10 2.56 9.62 21.69
C ILE A 10 1.25 9.33 20.95
N LEU A 11 1.07 9.95 19.79
CA LEU A 11 -0.14 9.80 18.98
C LEU A 11 0.03 8.76 17.89
N SER A 12 1.27 8.46 17.47
CA SER A 12 1.58 7.48 16.42
C SER A 12 0.89 6.13 16.66
N SER A 13 0.40 5.51 15.58
CA SER A 13 -0.36 4.26 15.64
C SER A 13 0.56 3.06 15.42
N LEU A 14 0.79 2.26 16.48
CA LEU A 14 1.58 1.03 16.39
C LEU A 14 0.94 -0.01 15.44
N PRO A 15 -0.38 -0.30 15.48
CA PRO A 15 -0.98 -1.26 14.55
C PRO A 15 -0.80 -0.87 13.08
N LEU A 16 -0.93 0.42 12.77
CA LEU A 16 -0.70 0.94 11.42
C LEU A 16 0.75 0.74 10.98
N GLN A 17 1.71 0.95 11.88
CA GLN A 17 3.13 0.75 11.57
C GLN A 17 3.47 -0.71 11.30
N VAL A 18 2.85 -1.63 12.03
CA VAL A 18 2.99 -3.08 11.80
C VAL A 18 2.43 -3.45 10.43
N LEU A 19 1.28 -2.90 10.04
CA LEU A 19 0.69 -3.15 8.72
C LEU A 19 1.61 -2.68 7.59
N TYR A 20 2.13 -1.45 7.65
CA TYR A 20 3.07 -0.98 6.61
C TYR A 20 4.30 -1.88 6.48
N TYR A 21 4.83 -2.39 7.59
CA TYR A 21 5.98 -3.29 7.57
C TYR A 21 5.63 -4.64 6.95
N LEU A 22 4.51 -5.25 7.35
CA LEU A 22 4.06 -6.53 6.79
C LEU A 22 3.70 -6.39 5.31
N ASN A 23 3.02 -5.31 4.93
CA ASN A 23 2.66 -5.05 3.55
C ASN A 23 3.90 -4.82 2.68
N GLY A 24 4.97 -4.18 3.18
CA GLY A 24 6.23 -4.06 2.44
C GLY A 24 6.82 -5.43 2.04
N TRP A 25 6.86 -6.39 2.96
CA TRP A 25 7.32 -7.76 2.67
C TRP A 25 6.35 -8.51 1.75
N TYR A 26 5.06 -8.43 2.06
CA TYR A 26 4.02 -9.08 1.28
C TYR A 26 3.99 -8.55 -0.16
N PHE A 27 4.11 -7.24 -0.36
CA PHE A 27 4.15 -6.61 -1.66
C PHE A 27 5.40 -7.01 -2.46
N GLY A 28 6.56 -7.14 -1.80
CA GLY A 28 7.76 -7.68 -2.44
C GLY A 28 7.53 -9.09 -2.99
N PHE A 29 6.88 -9.96 -2.19
CA PHE A 29 6.48 -11.29 -2.64
C PHE A 29 5.44 -11.25 -3.77
N PHE A 30 4.39 -10.44 -3.62
CA PHE A 30 3.35 -10.21 -4.64
C PHE A 30 3.96 -9.82 -5.98
N TRP A 31 4.85 -8.84 -5.98
CA TRP A 31 5.47 -8.30 -7.19
C TRP A 31 6.32 -9.35 -7.92
N ILE A 32 7.11 -10.13 -7.18
CA ILE A 32 7.90 -11.24 -7.74
C ILE A 32 6.98 -12.32 -8.31
N ALA A 33 5.92 -12.70 -7.58
CA ALA A 33 4.97 -13.71 -8.03
C ALA A 33 4.25 -13.27 -9.32
N GLU A 34 3.76 -12.03 -9.38
CA GLU A 34 3.16 -11.43 -10.59
C GLU A 34 4.13 -11.44 -11.76
N ALA A 35 5.38 -11.00 -11.56
CA ALA A 35 6.40 -11.02 -12.62
C ALA A 35 6.62 -12.45 -13.17
N LEU A 36 6.70 -13.46 -12.31
CA LEU A 36 6.83 -14.86 -12.73
C LEU A 36 5.58 -15.35 -13.47
N MET A 37 4.37 -14.96 -13.04
CA MET A 37 3.13 -15.30 -13.73
C MET A 37 3.03 -14.62 -15.10
N PHE A 38 3.51 -13.38 -15.25
CA PHE A 38 3.64 -12.74 -16.56
C PHE A 38 4.59 -13.48 -17.50
N VAL A 39 5.73 -13.96 -17.00
CA VAL A 39 6.64 -14.82 -17.78
C VAL A 39 5.92 -16.09 -18.21
N TYR A 40 5.23 -16.78 -17.29
CA TYR A 40 4.44 -17.97 -17.61
C TYR A 40 3.39 -17.71 -18.68
N LYS A 41 2.59 -16.65 -18.49
CA LYS A 41 1.54 -16.21 -19.43
C LYS A 41 2.09 -15.95 -20.82
N GLY A 42 3.23 -15.26 -20.91
CA GLY A 42 3.87 -14.92 -22.19
C GLY A 42 4.46 -16.14 -22.93
N GLN A 43 4.76 -17.23 -22.22
CA GLN A 43 5.29 -18.46 -22.84
C GLN A 43 4.20 -19.48 -23.18
N VAL A 44 3.16 -19.58 -22.36
CA VAL A 44 2.19 -20.68 -22.41
C VAL A 44 0.84 -20.27 -22.98
N LEU A 45 0.40 -19.04 -22.74
CA LEU A 45 -0.91 -18.57 -23.20
C LEU A 45 -0.77 -17.76 -24.49
N PRO A 46 -1.80 -17.76 -25.36
CA PRO A 46 -1.84 -16.88 -26.52
C PRO A 46 -2.11 -15.44 -26.07
N PHE A 47 -1.07 -14.80 -25.52
CA PHE A 47 -1.11 -13.45 -24.97
C PHE A 47 -0.70 -12.44 -26.05
N PRO A 48 -1.58 -11.50 -26.45
CA PRO A 48 -1.21 -10.43 -27.38
C PRO A 48 -0.03 -9.61 -26.84
N SER A 49 1.05 -9.51 -27.62
CA SER A 49 2.30 -8.88 -27.19
C SER A 49 2.13 -7.42 -26.75
N THR A 50 1.19 -6.69 -27.38
CA THR A 50 0.82 -5.32 -27.01
C THR A 50 0.24 -5.23 -25.61
N ASN A 51 -0.71 -6.12 -25.28
CA ASN A 51 -1.35 -6.17 -23.97
C ASN A 51 -0.32 -6.59 -22.92
N LEU A 52 0.48 -7.62 -23.20
CA LEU A 52 1.50 -8.13 -22.28
C LEU A 52 2.48 -7.02 -21.88
N ALA A 53 2.99 -6.27 -22.87
CA ALA A 53 3.89 -5.15 -22.60
C ALA A 53 3.22 -4.08 -21.73
N SER A 54 1.97 -3.71 -22.04
CA SER A 54 1.24 -2.69 -21.27
C SER A 54 0.96 -3.09 -19.83
N GLU A 55 0.62 -4.36 -19.58
CA GLU A 55 0.34 -4.88 -18.24
C GLU A 55 1.63 -5.03 -17.41
N ILE A 56 2.75 -5.40 -18.04
CA ILE A 56 4.06 -5.39 -17.38
C ILE A 56 4.45 -3.97 -16.98
N VAL A 57 4.27 -2.98 -17.85
CA VAL A 57 4.52 -1.56 -17.50
C VAL A 57 3.67 -1.15 -16.30
N LEU A 58 2.40 -1.56 -16.27
CA LEU A 58 1.50 -1.30 -15.15
C LEU A 58 2.02 -1.93 -13.83
N LEU A 59 2.59 -3.14 -13.87
CA LEU A 59 3.20 -3.78 -12.70
C LEU A 59 4.41 -3.00 -12.16
N PHE A 60 5.25 -2.45 -13.03
CA PHE A 60 6.37 -1.59 -12.61
C PHE A 60 5.87 -0.26 -12.03
N LEU A 61 4.86 0.35 -12.64
CA LEU A 61 4.23 1.57 -12.12
C LEU A 61 3.63 1.32 -10.73
N LEU A 62 2.92 0.21 -10.53
CA LEU A 62 2.44 -0.22 -9.22
C LEU A 62 3.58 -0.32 -8.21
N GLY A 63 4.69 -0.96 -8.60
CA GLY A 63 5.89 -1.08 -7.77
C GLY A 63 6.42 0.26 -7.25
N ILE A 64 6.57 1.23 -8.15
CA ILE A 64 7.05 2.58 -7.79
C ILE A 64 6.06 3.28 -6.86
N ILE A 65 4.78 3.27 -7.21
CA ILE A 65 3.73 3.95 -6.45
C ILE A 65 3.62 3.36 -5.04
N GLU A 66 3.64 2.03 -4.91
CA GLU A 66 3.49 1.35 -3.62
C GLU A 66 4.66 1.65 -2.69
N VAL A 67 5.90 1.63 -3.19
CA VAL A 67 7.09 1.98 -2.41
C VAL A 67 6.98 3.40 -1.88
N ILE A 68 6.58 4.35 -2.73
CA ILE A 68 6.37 5.74 -2.31
C ILE A 68 5.24 5.82 -1.28
N ARG A 69 4.11 5.13 -1.51
CA ARG A 69 2.96 5.12 -0.59
C ARG A 69 3.37 4.64 0.81
N LEU A 70 4.01 3.47 0.89
CA LEU A 70 4.41 2.85 2.16
C LEU A 70 5.47 3.69 2.89
N PHE A 71 6.41 4.30 2.14
CA PHE A 71 7.41 5.19 2.71
C PHE A 71 6.77 6.42 3.37
N PHE A 72 5.90 7.14 2.64
CA PHE A 72 5.22 8.31 3.18
C PHE A 72 4.23 7.95 4.30
N GLY A 73 3.56 6.79 4.20
CA GLY A 73 2.65 6.29 5.24
C GLY A 73 3.37 6.01 6.55
N SER A 74 4.45 5.21 6.50
CA SER A 74 5.28 4.89 7.66
C SER A 74 5.91 6.14 8.26
N LYS A 75 6.53 6.98 7.41
CA LYS A 75 7.18 8.21 7.87
C LYS A 75 6.18 9.18 8.48
N GLY A 76 5.01 9.34 7.87
CA GLY A 76 3.93 10.21 8.37
C GLY A 76 3.40 9.76 9.73
N ASN A 77 3.20 8.46 9.91
CA ASN A 77 2.76 7.89 11.18
C ASN A 77 3.81 8.06 12.30
N LEU A 78 5.07 7.72 12.03
CA LEU A 78 6.15 7.80 13.02
C LEU A 78 6.53 9.25 13.38
N THR A 79 6.40 10.18 12.44
CA THR A 79 6.73 11.60 12.66
C THR A 79 5.51 12.45 13.02
N GLU A 80 4.33 11.82 13.15
CA GLU A 80 3.05 12.48 13.42
C GLU A 80 2.74 13.62 12.41
N ARG A 81 3.19 13.46 11.15
CA ARG A 81 3.07 14.47 10.09
C ARG A 81 1.87 14.17 9.19
N ILE A 82 0.82 14.98 9.35
CA ILE A 82 -0.43 14.87 8.59
C ILE A 82 -0.19 14.94 7.08
N ILE A 83 0.65 15.88 6.60
CA ILE A 83 0.90 16.06 5.16
C ILE A 83 1.47 14.78 4.52
N SER A 84 2.40 14.09 5.19
CA SER A 84 2.97 12.84 4.69
C SER A 84 1.92 11.71 4.65
N MET A 85 1.02 11.67 5.64
CA MET A 85 -0.09 10.72 5.63
C MET A 85 -1.10 11.00 4.52
N VAL A 86 -1.42 12.27 4.25
CA VAL A 86 -2.30 12.66 3.13
C VAL A 86 -1.73 12.18 1.80
N VAL A 87 -0.43 12.36 1.56
CA VAL A 87 0.23 11.87 0.34
C VAL A 87 0.07 10.35 0.21
N SER A 88 0.30 9.61 1.30
CA SER A 88 0.12 8.15 1.32
C SER A 88 -1.32 7.75 1.01
N ILE A 89 -2.32 8.41 1.62
CA ILE A 89 -3.75 8.12 1.38
C ILE A 89 -4.15 8.43 -0.07
N LEU A 90 -3.67 9.54 -0.65
CA LEU A 90 -3.96 9.86 -2.05
C LEU A 90 -3.39 8.79 -2.99
N LEU A 91 -2.20 8.28 -2.69
CA LEU A 91 -1.57 7.20 -3.45
C LEU A 91 -2.27 5.84 -3.27
N CYS A 92 -3.17 5.67 -2.29
CA CYS A 92 -4.04 4.49 -2.23
C CYS A 92 -4.95 4.38 -3.47
N LEU A 93 -5.35 5.50 -4.09
CA LEU A 93 -6.25 5.51 -5.25
C LEU A 93 -5.64 4.82 -6.49
N PRO A 94 -4.46 5.23 -6.98
CA PRO A 94 -3.83 4.55 -8.11
C PRO A 94 -3.43 3.10 -7.79
N VAL A 95 -3.07 2.80 -6.53
CA VAL A 95 -2.80 1.41 -6.10
C VAL A 95 -4.08 0.58 -6.19
N LEU A 96 -5.17 1.05 -5.59
CA LEU A 96 -6.47 0.38 -5.62
C LEU A 96 -6.91 0.11 -7.06
N PHE A 97 -6.84 1.15 -7.91
CA PHE A 97 -7.21 1.02 -9.32
C PHE A 97 -6.38 -0.04 -10.04
N THR A 98 -5.06 -0.04 -9.82
CA THR A 98 -4.15 -1.00 -10.48
C THR A 98 -4.37 -2.43 -9.98
N VAL A 99 -4.59 -2.63 -8.69
CA VAL A 99 -4.88 -3.97 -8.14
C VAL A 99 -6.24 -4.49 -8.62
N LEU A 100 -7.25 -3.61 -8.72
CA LEU A 100 -8.53 -3.96 -9.34
C LEU A 100 -8.39 -4.24 -10.83
N PHE A 101 -7.50 -3.54 -11.53
CA PHE A 101 -7.15 -3.85 -12.92
C PHE A 101 -6.64 -5.29 -13.05
N PHE A 102 -5.63 -5.69 -12.26
CA PHE A 102 -5.14 -7.06 -12.26
C PHE A 102 -6.20 -8.09 -11.86
N LEU A 103 -7.12 -7.74 -10.97
CA LEU A 103 -8.16 -8.65 -10.51
C LEU A 103 -9.31 -8.85 -11.52
N LEU A 104 -9.73 -7.78 -12.22
CA LEU A 104 -11.00 -7.76 -12.97
C LEU A 104 -10.82 -7.56 -14.48
N TRP A 105 -9.82 -6.79 -14.90
CA TRP A 105 -9.66 -6.32 -16.28
C TRP A 105 -8.43 -6.87 -17.00
N GLN A 106 -7.58 -7.61 -16.29
CA GLN A 106 -6.40 -8.22 -16.87
C GLN A 106 -6.77 -9.22 -17.98
N THR A 107 -5.94 -9.30 -19.03
CA THR A 107 -6.22 -10.14 -20.20
C THR A 107 -6.40 -11.62 -19.83
N TYR A 108 -5.58 -12.14 -18.91
CA TYR A 108 -5.75 -13.46 -18.32
C TYR A 108 -5.52 -13.38 -16.81
N VAL A 109 -6.54 -13.69 -16.02
CA VAL A 109 -6.46 -13.73 -14.55
C VAL A 109 -6.32 -15.18 -14.07
N LEU A 110 -5.23 -15.49 -13.37
CA LEU A 110 -5.00 -16.79 -12.76
C LEU A 110 -5.61 -16.86 -11.36
N ARG A 111 -5.94 -18.08 -10.90
CA ARG A 111 -6.48 -18.28 -9.55
C ARG A 111 -5.54 -17.80 -8.44
N ALA A 112 -4.22 -17.92 -8.65
CA ALA A 112 -3.23 -17.42 -7.71
C ALA A 112 -3.27 -15.89 -7.60
N GLU A 113 -3.43 -15.19 -8.72
CA GLU A 113 -3.50 -13.71 -8.80
C GLU A 113 -4.72 -13.18 -8.06
N VAL A 114 -5.85 -13.87 -8.15
CA VAL A 114 -7.06 -13.52 -7.38
C VAL A 114 -6.77 -13.52 -5.87
N ILE A 115 -6.10 -14.56 -5.37
CA ILE A 115 -5.77 -14.68 -3.94
C ILE A 115 -4.78 -13.59 -3.54
N LEU A 116 -3.75 -13.36 -4.36
CA LEU A 116 -2.74 -12.33 -4.11
C LEU A 116 -3.35 -10.92 -4.10
N CYS A 117 -4.13 -10.57 -5.12
CA CYS A 117 -4.82 -9.28 -5.18
C CYS A 117 -5.79 -9.10 -4.01
N ALA A 118 -6.55 -10.14 -3.62
CA ALA A 118 -7.46 -10.07 -2.49
C ALA A 118 -6.73 -9.76 -1.17
N ILE A 119 -5.60 -10.42 -0.91
CA ILE A 119 -4.80 -10.15 0.30
C ILE A 119 -4.22 -8.73 0.26
N LEU A 120 -3.70 -8.28 -0.89
CA LEU A 120 -3.19 -6.91 -1.05
C LEU A 120 -4.27 -5.85 -0.78
N LEU A 121 -5.50 -6.09 -1.26
CA LEU A 121 -6.67 -5.22 -1.01
C LEU A 121 -7.05 -5.18 0.46
N VAL A 122 -6.92 -6.30 1.19
CA VAL A 122 -7.14 -6.34 2.64
C VAL A 122 -6.10 -5.47 3.37
N PHE A 123 -4.81 -5.59 3.03
CA PHE A 123 -3.78 -4.69 3.58
C PHE A 123 -4.09 -3.23 3.30
N LEU A 124 -4.37 -2.90 2.04
CA LEU A 124 -4.70 -1.53 1.61
C LEU A 124 -5.92 -0.97 2.37
N GLY A 125 -6.97 -1.77 2.53
CA GLY A 125 -8.18 -1.38 3.26
C GLY A 125 -7.92 -1.11 4.74
N LEU A 126 -7.20 -2.01 5.42
CA LEU A 126 -6.86 -1.84 6.83
C LEU A 126 -5.96 -0.63 7.06
N GLU A 127 -4.95 -0.43 6.21
CA GLU A 127 -4.06 0.73 6.27
C GLU A 127 -4.80 2.04 6.01
N LEU A 128 -5.75 2.07 5.08
CA LEU A 128 -6.57 3.25 4.83
C LEU A 128 -7.43 3.61 6.05
N VAL A 129 -8.12 2.63 6.64
CA VAL A 129 -8.98 2.84 7.82
C VAL A 129 -8.16 3.36 9.00
N LEU A 130 -7.05 2.68 9.33
CA LEU A 130 -6.20 3.07 10.44
C LEU A 130 -5.41 4.36 10.15
N GLY A 131 -5.06 4.61 8.89
CA GLY A 131 -4.41 5.83 8.43
C GLY A 131 -5.29 7.06 8.63
N VAL A 132 -6.57 6.98 8.24
CA VAL A 132 -7.54 8.06 8.49
C VAL A 132 -7.76 8.25 9.99
N ALA A 133 -7.89 7.19 10.77
CA ALA A 133 -8.06 7.27 12.22
C ALA A 133 -6.86 7.96 12.92
N ALA A 134 -5.63 7.61 12.51
CA ALA A 134 -4.41 8.26 13.00
C ALA A 134 -4.38 9.75 12.62
N MET A 135 -4.72 10.10 11.37
CA MET A 135 -4.79 11.49 10.94
C MET A 135 -5.80 12.33 11.72
N VAL A 136 -7.00 11.79 11.98
CA VAL A 136 -8.01 12.47 12.82
C VAL A 136 -7.47 12.69 14.24
N SER A 137 -6.72 11.73 14.77
CA SER A 137 -6.11 11.85 16.09
C SER A 137 -5.03 12.93 16.12
N PHE A 138 -4.20 13.02 15.08
CA PHE A 138 -3.19 14.07 14.93
C PHE A 138 -3.81 15.47 14.81
N ALA A 139 -4.83 15.62 13.95
CA ALA A 139 -5.50 16.91 13.72
C ALA A 139 -6.18 17.44 15.00
N ARG A 140 -6.80 16.53 15.78
CA ARG A 140 -7.38 16.90 17.08
C ARG A 140 -6.30 17.40 18.04
N ALA A 141 -5.19 16.68 18.17
CA ALA A 141 -4.11 17.07 19.06
C ALA A 141 -3.44 18.40 18.66
N GLU A 142 -3.36 18.70 17.36
CA GLU A 142 -2.84 19.98 16.86
C GLU A 142 -3.78 21.15 17.20
N THR A 143 -5.10 20.93 17.18
CA THR A 143 -6.10 21.95 17.55
C THR A 143 -6.05 22.33 19.04
N PHE A 144 -5.56 21.43 19.90
CA PHE A 144 -5.46 21.65 21.35
C PHE A 144 -4.06 22.09 21.82
N ARG A 145 -3.11 22.32 20.90
CA ARG A 145 -1.77 22.85 21.19
C ARG A 145 -1.71 24.35 20.89
#